data_AF-A0A924AUE7-F1
#
_entry.id   AF-A0A924AUE7-F1
#
_cell.length_a   1.000
_cell.length_b   1.000
_cell.length_c   1.000
_cell.angle_alpha   90.00
_cell.angle_beta   90.00
_cell.angle_gamma   90.00
#
_symmetry.space_group_name_H-M   'P 1'
#
loop_
_entity.id
_entity.type
_entity.pdbx_description
1 polymer ?
#
loop_
_entity_poly.entity_id
_entity_poly.type
_entity_poly.pdbx_seq_one_letter_code
_entity_poly.pdbx_strand_id
1 'polypeptide(L)'
;MDQLLQCYGYFLENGSCTLAIIGFIFLFLFIGFFNLPLFVWAIAGLICLFGFGAPMWLLGAFAMIMLVFIITPIRANIVSKAVMALFEKLQFIPKISATERTALEAGVVWIEKDLFSGKPNFTKILKEPYAKLTAEEQAFINGPVEELCQKIEPYKVWRNKEMPPEIWDMIKNKGFLGMIIPKEYGGLGFTAMAHSEVIMKISSRSLPACISVMVPNSLGPAELLIHYGTEAQKNYWLPRLAAGQELPCFGLTEPLAGSDAGSVTSSGVVFKDANGQLSIRLNWNKRWTTLAPIASVIGLA
;
A
#
# COMPACT_ATOMS: atom_id res chain seq x y z
N MET A 1 -12.75 -46.14 35.68
CA MET A 1 -14.08 -45.63 35.30
C MET A 1 -14.89 -45.31 36.55
N ASP A 2 -14.87 -46.19 37.56
CA ASP A 2 -15.61 -46.02 38.82
C ASP A 2 -15.24 -44.76 39.64
N GLN A 3 -13.97 -44.34 39.66
CA GLN A 3 -13.55 -43.11 40.35
C GLN A 3 -14.03 -41.81 39.68
N LEU A 4 -14.23 -41.81 38.37
CA LEU A 4 -14.74 -40.63 37.65
C LEU A 4 -16.25 -40.46 37.86
N LEU A 5 -16.98 -41.59 37.91
CA LEU A 5 -18.41 -41.60 38.22
C LEU A 5 -18.71 -41.10 39.64
N GLN A 6 -17.77 -41.24 40.59
CA GLN A 6 -17.88 -40.67 41.94
C GLN A 6 -17.85 -39.13 41.97
N CYS A 7 -17.33 -38.48 40.92
CA CYS A 7 -17.28 -37.02 40.82
C CYS A 7 -18.44 -36.43 40.01
N TYR A 8 -19.31 -37.26 39.43
CA TYR A 8 -20.46 -36.82 38.66
C TYR A 8 -21.54 -36.27 39.60
N GLY A 9 -22.03 -35.05 39.36
CA GLY A 9 -23.04 -34.43 40.23
C GLY A 9 -22.52 -33.99 41.60
N TYR A 10 -21.20 -34.02 41.82
CA TYR A 10 -20.55 -33.72 43.10
C TYR A 10 -21.00 -32.39 43.74
N PHE A 11 -21.25 -31.34 42.94
CA PHE A 11 -21.66 -30.03 43.44
C PHE A 11 -23.13 -29.95 43.85
N LEU A 12 -23.98 -30.88 43.39
CA LEU A 12 -25.37 -31.00 43.81
C LEU A 12 -25.51 -31.81 45.10
N GLU A 13 -24.70 -32.86 45.26
CA GLU A 13 -24.82 -33.79 46.39
C GLU A 13 -24.22 -33.25 47.70
N ASN A 14 -23.17 -32.44 47.63
CA ASN A 14 -22.43 -31.95 48.82
C ASN A 14 -22.85 -30.58 49.35
N GLY A 15 -24.06 -30.09 49.03
CA GLY A 15 -24.62 -28.84 49.58
C GLY A 15 -23.86 -27.55 49.26
N SER A 16 -22.88 -27.59 48.35
CA SER A 16 -21.95 -26.49 48.01
C SER A 16 -22.28 -25.82 46.66
N CYS A 17 -23.50 -26.03 46.16
CA CYS A 17 -23.98 -25.57 44.85
C CYS A 17 -23.74 -24.07 44.62
N THR A 18 -24.05 -23.21 45.60
CA THR A 18 -23.90 -21.75 45.47
C THR A 18 -22.44 -21.33 45.28
N LEU A 19 -21.51 -21.93 46.03
CA LEU A 19 -20.07 -21.64 45.90
C LEU A 19 -19.51 -22.14 44.57
N ALA A 20 -19.97 -23.30 44.10
CA ALA A 20 -19.60 -23.82 42.79
C ALA A 20 -20.07 -22.91 41.65
N ILE A 21 -21.32 -22.43 41.69
CA ILE A 21 -21.86 -21.48 40.70
C ILE A 21 -21.03 -20.20 40.67
N ILE A 22 -20.73 -19.61 41.84
CA ILE A 22 -19.88 -18.41 41.93
C ILE A 22 -18.49 -18.69 41.35
N GLY A 23 -17.89 -19.83 41.68
CA GLY A 23 -16.59 -20.26 41.15
C GLY A 23 -16.57 -20.38 39.62
N PHE A 24 -17.60 -20.99 39.02
CA PHE A 24 -17.70 -21.09 37.56
C PHE A 24 -17.97 -19.74 36.88
N ILE A 25 -18.73 -18.83 37.51
CA ILE A 25 -18.89 -17.47 37.01
C ILE A 25 -17.53 -16.75 36.97
N PHE A 26 -16.76 -16.80 38.06
CA PHE A 26 -15.41 -16.22 38.07
C PHE A 26 -14.48 -16.88 37.06
N LEU A 27 -14.55 -18.20 36.90
CA LEU A 27 -13.78 -18.94 35.90
C LEU A 27 -14.12 -18.48 34.48
N PHE A 28 -15.40 -18.38 34.12
CA PHE A 28 -15.81 -17.92 32.79
C PHE A 28 -15.46 -16.45 32.55
N LEU A 29 -15.62 -15.58 33.56
CA LEU A 29 -15.16 -14.20 33.48
C LEU A 29 -13.64 -14.11 33.28
N PHE A 30 -12.86 -14.94 33.98
CA PHE A 30 -11.41 -15.00 33.82
C PHE A 30 -11.01 -15.46 32.40
N ILE A 31 -11.61 -16.56 31.93
CA ILE A 31 -11.34 -17.09 30.58
C ILE A 31 -11.70 -16.04 29.51
N GLY A 32 -12.81 -15.30 29.70
CA GLY A 32 -13.20 -14.19 28.83
C GLY A 32 -12.27 -12.99 28.90
N PHE A 33 -11.90 -12.56 30.10
CA PHE A 33 -11.02 -11.41 30.32
C PHE A 33 -9.64 -11.61 29.68
N PHE A 34 -9.07 -12.82 29.78
CA PHE A 34 -7.78 -13.17 29.18
C PHE A 34 -7.88 -13.64 27.72
N ASN A 35 -9.07 -13.62 27.11
CA ASN A 35 -9.32 -14.05 25.74
C ASN A 35 -8.71 -15.44 25.43
N LEU A 36 -8.92 -16.40 26.35
CA LEU A 36 -8.34 -17.72 26.23
C LEU A 36 -8.99 -18.53 25.07
N PRO A 37 -8.24 -19.47 24.46
CA PRO A 37 -8.72 -20.23 23.30
C PRO A 37 -10.01 -21.02 23.58
N LEU A 38 -10.79 -21.27 22.53
CA LEU A 38 -12.09 -21.95 22.62
C LEU A 38 -12.04 -23.36 23.25
N PHE A 39 -10.92 -24.08 23.13
CA PHE A 39 -10.79 -25.39 23.78
C PHE A 39 -10.77 -25.28 25.32
N VAL A 40 -10.27 -24.17 25.88
CA VAL A 40 -10.29 -23.90 27.32
C VAL A 40 -11.74 -23.69 27.80
N TRP A 41 -12.52 -22.95 27.02
CA TRP A 41 -13.97 -22.82 27.24
C TRP A 41 -14.70 -24.16 27.18
N ALA A 42 -14.34 -25.03 26.23
CA ALA A 42 -14.94 -26.36 26.10
C ALA A 42 -14.66 -27.23 27.32
N ILE A 43 -13.41 -27.25 27.80
CA ILE A 43 -13.01 -28.01 28.98
C ILE A 43 -13.71 -27.48 30.23
N ALA A 44 -13.70 -26.16 30.45
CA ALA A 44 -14.37 -25.54 31.60
C ALA A 44 -15.88 -25.81 31.61
N GLY A 45 -16.53 -25.74 30.43
CA GLY A 45 -17.94 -26.06 30.26
C GLY A 45 -18.27 -27.53 30.53
N LEU A 46 -17.43 -28.47 30.05
CA LEU A 46 -17.60 -29.90 30.33
C LEU A 46 -17.43 -30.23 31.81
N ILE A 47 -16.44 -29.63 32.48
CA ILE A 47 -16.23 -29.80 33.92
C ILE A 47 -17.43 -29.25 34.71
N CYS A 48 -17.98 -28.10 34.31
CA CYS A 48 -19.18 -27.53 34.89
C CYS A 48 -20.38 -28.49 34.75
N LEU A 49 -20.70 -28.90 33.51
CA LEU A 49 -21.81 -29.82 33.23
C LEU A 49 -21.66 -31.16 33.97
N PHE A 50 -20.45 -31.72 34.02
CA PHE A 50 -20.17 -32.97 34.70
C PHE A 50 -20.31 -32.84 36.22
N GLY A 51 -19.78 -31.75 36.79
CA GLY A 51 -19.85 -31.47 38.23
C GLY A 51 -21.26 -31.19 38.74
N PHE A 52 -22.15 -30.65 37.91
CA PHE A 52 -23.58 -30.48 38.21
C PHE A 52 -24.44 -31.67 37.76
N GLY A 53 -23.85 -32.79 37.35
CA GLY A 53 -24.60 -34.03 37.06
C GLY A 53 -25.53 -33.90 35.85
N ALA A 54 -25.14 -33.10 34.85
CA ALA A 54 -25.89 -32.95 33.62
C ALA A 54 -26.00 -34.29 32.87
N PRO A 55 -27.18 -34.64 32.31
CA PRO A 55 -27.40 -35.90 31.63
C PRO A 55 -26.31 -36.23 30.61
N MET A 56 -25.94 -37.51 30.51
CA MET A 56 -24.80 -37.93 29.69
C MET A 56 -24.94 -37.57 28.20
N TRP A 57 -26.17 -37.54 27.69
CA TRP A 57 -26.46 -37.09 26.33
C TRP A 57 -26.16 -35.60 26.12
N LEU A 58 -26.35 -34.76 27.15
CA LEU A 58 -26.09 -33.32 27.09
C LEU A 58 -24.59 -33.03 27.08
N LEU A 59 -23.82 -33.78 27.88
CA LEU A 59 -22.36 -33.74 27.85
C LEU A 59 -21.82 -34.13 26.46
N GLY A 60 -22.35 -35.21 25.88
CA GLY A 60 -21.99 -35.64 24.52
C GLY A 60 -22.35 -34.61 23.45
N ALA A 61 -23.55 -34.02 23.52
CA ALA A 61 -23.99 -32.99 22.59
C ALA A 61 -23.13 -31.71 22.70
N PHE A 62 -22.82 -31.25 23.92
CA PHE A 62 -21.96 -30.10 24.14
C PHE A 62 -20.55 -30.33 23.60
N ALA A 63 -19.94 -31.49 23.88
CA ALA A 63 -18.62 -31.84 23.35
C ALA A 63 -18.59 -31.84 21.81
N MET A 64 -19.62 -32.43 21.19
CA MET A 64 -19.75 -32.49 19.73
C MET A 64 -19.87 -31.10 19.10
N ILE A 65 -20.71 -30.22 19.69
CA ILE A 65 -20.83 -28.83 19.25
C ILE A 65 -19.49 -28.11 19.37
N MET A 66 -18.83 -28.19 20.52
CA MET A 66 -17.53 -27.52 20.71
C MET A 66 -16.46 -28.02 19.74
N LEU A 67 -16.42 -29.33 19.43
CA LEU A 67 -15.52 -29.90 18.44
C LEU A 67 -15.73 -29.30 17.05
N VAL A 68 -16.99 -29.08 16.63
CA VAL A 68 -17.30 -28.41 15.35
C VAL A 68 -16.69 -27.00 15.29
N PHE A 69 -16.73 -26.25 16.39
CA PHE A 69 -16.18 -24.88 16.43
C PHE A 69 -14.65 -24.83 16.63
N ILE A 70 -14.07 -25.81 17.33
CA ILE A 70 -12.61 -25.90 17.56
C ILE A 70 -11.87 -26.29 16.27
N ILE A 71 -12.43 -27.24 15.50
CA ILE A 71 -11.81 -27.73 14.27
C ILE A 71 -12.04 -26.73 13.14
N THR A 72 -11.01 -25.94 12.83
CA THR A 72 -11.10 -24.82 11.87
C THR A 72 -11.68 -25.21 10.50
N PRO A 73 -11.26 -26.32 9.84
CA PRO A 73 -11.85 -26.71 8.55
C PRO A 73 -13.35 -27.04 8.62
N ILE A 74 -13.82 -27.64 9.72
CA ILE A 74 -15.22 -28.00 9.91
C ILE A 74 -16.05 -26.75 10.20
N ARG A 75 -15.59 -25.91 11.14
CA ARG A 75 -16.21 -24.61 11.45
C ARG A 75 -16.37 -23.77 10.19
N ALA A 76 -15.31 -23.65 9.40
CA ALA A 76 -15.29 -22.80 8.20
C ALA A 76 -16.37 -23.23 7.19
N ASN A 77 -16.48 -24.53 6.93
CA ASN A 77 -17.36 -25.07 5.90
C ASN A 77 -18.83 -25.17 6.32
N ILE A 78 -19.10 -25.49 7.59
CA ILE A 78 -20.47 -25.71 8.07
C ILE A 78 -21.06 -24.44 8.68
N VAL A 79 -20.32 -23.80 9.59
CA VAL A 79 -20.84 -22.67 10.38
C VAL A 79 -20.52 -21.35 9.69
N SER A 80 -19.24 -21.05 9.46
CA SER A 80 -18.84 -19.74 8.91
C SER A 80 -19.44 -19.49 7.53
N LYS A 81 -19.44 -20.49 6.65
CA LYS A 81 -20.06 -20.38 5.32
C LYS A 81 -21.56 -20.08 5.39
N ALA A 82 -22.30 -20.76 6.27
CA ALA A 82 -23.73 -20.55 6.44
C ALA A 82 -24.05 -19.16 7.03
N VAL A 83 -23.28 -18.73 8.04
CA VAL A 83 -23.39 -17.39 8.63
C VAL A 83 -23.08 -16.30 7.61
N MET A 84 -22.02 -16.47 6.81
CA MET A 84 -21.67 -15.52 5.75
C MET A 84 -22.75 -15.44 4.67
N ALA A 85 -23.31 -16.58 4.22
CA ALA A 85 -24.42 -16.59 3.28
C ALA A 85 -25.68 -15.89 3.84
N LEU A 86 -25.93 -16.02 5.14
CA LEU A 86 -27.01 -15.30 5.82
C LEU A 86 -26.74 -13.79 5.85
N PHE A 87 -25.51 -13.37 6.18
CA PHE A 87 -25.12 -11.95 6.19
C PHE A 87 -25.19 -11.31 4.80
N GLU A 88 -24.80 -12.03 3.76
CA GLU A 88 -24.98 -11.61 2.37
C GLU A 88 -26.47 -11.43 2.03
N LYS A 89 -27.31 -12.40 2.42
CA LYS A 89 -28.77 -12.34 2.21
C LYS A 89 -29.41 -11.17 2.94
N LEU A 90 -28.95 -10.87 4.15
CA LEU A 90 -29.45 -9.76 4.97
C LEU A 90 -28.88 -8.39 4.57
N GLN A 91 -28.00 -8.32 3.55
CA GLN A 91 -27.36 -7.08 3.09
C GLN A 91 -26.65 -6.29 4.22
N PHE A 92 -26.18 -6.98 5.26
CA PHE A 92 -25.43 -6.35 6.36
C PHE A 92 -24.02 -5.92 5.97
N ILE A 93 -23.50 -6.46 4.86
CA ILE A 93 -22.16 -6.15 4.35
C ILE A 93 -22.28 -4.98 3.37
N PRO A 94 -21.60 -3.83 3.63
CA PRO A 94 -21.56 -2.73 2.67
C PRO A 94 -21.00 -3.22 1.33
N LYS A 95 -21.69 -2.91 0.23
CA LYS A 95 -21.17 -3.20 -1.10
C LYS A 95 -20.03 -2.23 -1.40
N ILE A 96 -18.80 -2.73 -1.40
CA ILE A 96 -17.60 -2.00 -1.82
C ILE A 96 -17.83 -1.53 -3.27
N SER A 97 -17.74 -0.22 -3.50
CA SER A 97 -17.85 0.37 -4.83
C SER A 97 -16.71 -0.09 -5.75
N ALA A 98 -16.89 0.01 -7.07
CA ALA A 98 -15.82 -0.36 -8.01
C ALA A 98 -14.52 0.46 -7.78
N THR A 99 -14.68 1.73 -7.39
CA THR A 99 -13.56 2.62 -7.08
C THR A 99 -12.87 2.23 -5.77
N GLU A 100 -13.62 1.95 -4.71
CA GLU A 100 -13.04 1.45 -3.44
C GLU A 100 -12.36 0.10 -3.62
N ARG A 101 -12.94 -0.80 -4.43
CA ARG A 101 -12.33 -2.09 -4.74
C ARG A 101 -11.00 -1.89 -5.47
N THR A 102 -10.98 -1.03 -6.48
CA THR A 102 -9.75 -0.70 -7.21
C THR A 102 -8.71 -0.10 -6.27
N ALA A 103 -9.10 0.77 -5.33
CA ALA A 103 -8.17 1.33 -4.34
C ALA A 103 -7.63 0.26 -3.37
N LEU A 104 -8.47 -0.69 -2.94
CA LEU A 104 -8.08 -1.80 -2.07
C LEU A 104 -7.19 -2.83 -2.79
N GLU A 105 -7.42 -3.04 -4.08
CA GLU A 105 -6.69 -4.01 -4.91
C GLU A 105 -5.43 -3.43 -5.56
N ALA A 106 -5.33 -2.10 -5.72
CA ALA A 106 -4.16 -1.42 -6.27
C ALA A 106 -2.94 -1.49 -5.34
N GLY A 107 -3.14 -1.79 -4.06
CA GLY A 107 -2.08 -1.92 -3.07
C GLY A 107 -1.64 -3.37 -2.85
N VAL A 108 -0.34 -3.56 -2.63
CA VAL A 108 0.15 -4.76 -1.94
C VAL A 108 0.15 -4.50 -0.45
N VAL A 109 -0.05 -5.56 0.32
CA VAL A 109 0.03 -5.48 1.77
C VAL A 109 1.40 -5.98 2.20
N TRP A 110 2.22 -5.07 2.73
CA TRP A 110 3.60 -5.32 3.12
C TRP A 110 3.77 -5.36 4.64
N ILE A 111 4.70 -4.57 5.20
CA ILE A 111 5.06 -4.59 6.62
C ILE A 111 3.98 -3.90 7.47
N GLU A 112 3.33 -2.89 6.92
CA GLU A 112 2.33 -2.08 7.61
C GLU A 112 1.16 -2.91 8.14
N LYS A 113 0.70 -3.95 7.43
CA LYS A 113 -0.34 -4.85 7.99
C LYS A 113 0.09 -5.52 9.28
N ASP A 114 1.31 -6.03 9.33
CA ASP A 114 1.80 -6.76 10.50
C ASP A 114 1.96 -5.78 11.70
N LEU A 115 2.27 -4.51 11.42
CA LEU A 115 2.25 -3.43 12.41
C LEU A 115 0.82 -3.10 12.87
N PHE A 116 -0.10 -2.84 11.94
CA PHE A 116 -1.51 -2.51 12.24
C PHE A 116 -2.29 -3.66 12.87
N SER A 117 -1.87 -4.91 12.69
CA SER A 117 -2.47 -6.07 13.36
C SER A 117 -2.06 -6.21 14.83
N GLY A 118 -1.14 -5.37 15.33
CA GLY A 118 -0.62 -5.42 16.70
C GLY A 118 0.20 -6.68 17.01
N LYS A 119 0.62 -7.43 15.97
CA LYS A 119 1.38 -8.68 16.08
C LYS A 119 2.48 -8.73 15.01
N PRO A 120 3.45 -7.80 15.05
CA PRO A 120 4.48 -7.73 14.03
C PRO A 120 5.35 -8.98 14.00
N ASN A 121 5.53 -9.56 12.82
CA ASN A 121 6.49 -10.65 12.61
C ASN A 121 7.85 -10.07 12.22
N PHE A 122 8.64 -9.66 13.21
CA PHE A 122 9.97 -9.07 12.96
C PHE A 122 10.92 -9.99 12.22
N THR A 123 10.80 -11.31 12.38
CA THR A 123 11.65 -12.27 11.65
C THR A 123 11.35 -12.26 10.16
N LYS A 124 10.07 -12.13 9.78
CA LYS A 124 9.66 -11.97 8.38
C LYS A 124 10.15 -10.61 7.85
N ILE A 125 9.88 -9.53 8.58
CA ILE A 125 10.27 -8.16 8.20
C ILE A 125 11.78 -8.05 7.93
N LEU A 126 12.62 -8.59 8.82
CA LEU A 126 14.08 -8.53 8.68
C LEU A 126 14.64 -9.42 7.56
N LYS A 127 13.86 -10.41 7.08
CA LYS A 127 14.24 -11.30 5.97
C LYS A 127 13.74 -10.81 4.62
N GLU A 128 13.02 -9.70 4.58
CA GLU A 128 12.45 -9.17 3.35
C GLU A 128 13.57 -8.85 2.35
N PRO A 129 13.48 -9.34 1.10
CA PRO A 129 14.51 -9.10 0.12
C PRO A 129 14.47 -7.63 -0.34
N TYR A 130 15.54 -6.90 -0.10
CA TYR A 130 15.73 -5.58 -0.72
C TYR A 130 16.32 -5.76 -2.12
N ALA A 131 15.76 -5.02 -3.08
CA ALA A 131 16.29 -4.99 -4.45
C ALA A 131 17.75 -4.54 -4.43
N LYS A 132 18.57 -5.19 -5.26
CA LYS A 132 19.98 -4.82 -5.44
C LYS A 132 20.14 -4.16 -6.79
N LEU A 133 21.08 -3.23 -6.87
CA LEU A 133 21.47 -2.61 -8.13
C LEU A 133 22.12 -3.64 -9.05
N THR A 134 21.76 -3.58 -10.32
CA THR A 134 22.49 -4.25 -11.40
C THR A 134 23.85 -3.59 -11.59
N ALA A 135 24.76 -4.27 -12.32
CA ALA A 135 26.07 -3.72 -12.62
C ALA A 135 25.99 -2.41 -13.44
N GLU A 136 25.01 -2.31 -14.35
CA GLU A 136 24.76 -1.12 -15.17
C GLU A 136 24.29 0.07 -14.32
N GLU A 137 23.32 -0.15 -13.43
CA GLU A 137 22.81 0.88 -12.51
C GLU A 137 23.91 1.34 -11.54
N GLN A 138 24.70 0.40 -11.01
CA GLN A 138 25.84 0.72 -10.15
C GLN A 138 26.91 1.52 -10.89
N ALA A 139 27.19 1.19 -12.16
CA ALA A 139 28.11 1.94 -13.00
C ALA A 139 27.61 3.38 -13.27
N PHE A 140 26.30 3.57 -13.43
CA PHE A 140 25.71 4.89 -13.57
C PHE A 140 25.92 5.75 -12.31
N ILE A 141 25.72 5.17 -11.13
CA ILE A 141 25.94 5.84 -9.84
C ILE A 141 27.42 6.19 -9.63
N ASN A 142 28.33 5.30 -10.03
CA ASN A 142 29.77 5.48 -9.84
C ASN A 142 30.40 6.40 -10.90
N GLY A 143 29.75 6.57 -12.05
CA GLY A 143 30.22 7.43 -13.14
C GLY A 143 29.37 8.70 -13.26
N PRO A 144 28.36 8.73 -14.14
CA PRO A 144 27.49 9.89 -14.37
C PRO A 144 27.06 10.65 -13.12
N VAL A 145 26.54 9.96 -12.09
CA VAL A 145 26.05 10.62 -10.86
C VAL A 145 27.19 11.22 -10.07
N GLU A 146 28.30 10.51 -9.91
CA GLU A 146 29.49 11.01 -9.23
C GLU A 146 30.03 12.27 -9.91
N GLU A 147 30.12 12.26 -11.24
CA GLU A 147 30.60 13.42 -12.00
C GLU A 147 29.67 14.63 -11.87
N LEU A 148 28.35 14.40 -11.87
CA LEU A 148 27.37 15.46 -11.62
C LEU A 148 27.56 16.06 -10.22
N CYS A 149 27.72 15.21 -9.19
CA CYS A 149 27.94 15.65 -7.81
C CYS A 149 29.26 16.44 -7.63
N GLN A 150 30.32 16.06 -8.36
CA GLN A 150 31.60 16.76 -8.33
C GLN A 150 31.54 18.12 -9.02
N LYS A 151 30.89 18.19 -10.18
CA LYS A 151 30.82 19.43 -10.98
C LYS A 151 29.81 20.44 -10.44
N ILE A 152 28.71 19.98 -9.84
CA ILE A 152 27.71 20.90 -9.33
C ILE A 152 28.25 21.71 -8.14
N GLU A 153 28.06 23.02 -8.20
CA GLU A 153 28.39 23.96 -7.15
C GLU A 153 27.10 24.48 -6.49
N PRO A 154 26.66 23.92 -5.35
CA PRO A 154 25.37 24.24 -4.74
C PRO A 154 25.20 25.73 -4.41
N TYR A 155 26.30 26.40 -4.04
CA TYR A 155 26.30 27.83 -3.76
C TYR A 155 25.96 28.67 -5.00
N LYS A 156 26.49 28.31 -6.19
CA LYS A 156 26.15 29.00 -7.45
C LYS A 156 24.66 28.85 -7.77
N VAL A 157 24.14 27.63 -7.64
CA VAL A 157 22.71 27.34 -7.84
C VAL A 157 21.85 28.17 -6.87
N TRP A 158 22.20 28.18 -5.59
CA TRP A 158 21.47 28.95 -4.58
C TRP A 158 21.53 30.46 -4.81
N ARG A 159 22.70 30.99 -5.22
CA ARG A 159 22.92 32.42 -5.47
C ARG A 159 22.17 32.89 -6.71
N ASN A 160 22.27 32.14 -7.80
CA ASN A 160 21.71 32.54 -9.10
C ASN A 160 20.23 32.18 -9.23
N LYS A 161 19.70 31.33 -8.34
CA LYS A 161 18.32 30.80 -8.40
C LYS A 161 18.04 29.98 -9.66
N GLU A 162 19.09 29.49 -10.31
CA GLU A 162 19.03 28.70 -11.52
C GLU A 162 20.16 27.67 -11.51
N MET A 163 19.95 26.58 -12.25
CA MET A 163 20.98 25.58 -12.47
C MET A 163 21.85 25.98 -13.67
N PRO A 164 23.19 25.95 -13.57
CA PRO A 164 24.05 26.35 -14.67
C PRO A 164 23.78 25.55 -15.96
N PRO A 165 23.87 26.18 -17.16
CA PRO A 165 23.61 25.50 -18.43
C PRO A 165 24.44 24.23 -18.63
N GLU A 166 25.71 24.23 -18.23
CA GLU A 166 26.60 23.07 -18.33
C GLU A 166 26.14 21.88 -17.47
N ILE A 167 25.46 22.16 -16.35
CA ILE A 167 24.88 21.12 -15.49
C ILE A 167 23.59 20.59 -16.13
N TRP A 168 22.78 21.46 -16.74
CA TRP A 168 21.61 21.04 -17.52
C TRP A 168 22.00 20.15 -18.70
N ASP A 169 23.03 20.53 -19.46
CA ASP A 169 23.54 19.75 -20.58
C ASP A 169 24.01 18.38 -20.11
N MET A 170 24.70 18.31 -18.96
CA MET A 170 25.09 17.04 -18.36
C MET A 170 23.89 16.17 -17.98
N ILE A 171 22.88 16.76 -17.32
CA ILE A 171 21.66 16.07 -16.91
C ILE A 171 20.94 15.47 -18.13
N LYS A 172 20.81 16.23 -19.21
CA LYS A 172 20.16 15.77 -20.45
C LYS A 172 21.00 14.71 -21.16
N ASN A 173 22.25 15.01 -21.47
CA ASN A 173 23.09 14.17 -22.33
C ASN A 173 23.48 12.84 -21.69
N LYS A 174 23.49 12.75 -20.36
CA LYS A 174 23.78 11.50 -19.64
C LYS A 174 22.52 10.69 -19.29
N GLY A 175 21.34 11.10 -19.74
CA GLY A 175 20.12 10.32 -19.56
C GLY A 175 19.49 10.40 -18.17
N PHE A 176 19.85 11.39 -17.35
CA PHE A 176 19.24 11.56 -16.02
C PHE A 176 17.74 11.83 -16.10
N LEU A 177 17.22 12.35 -17.22
CA LEU A 177 15.79 12.65 -17.39
C LEU A 177 14.95 11.46 -17.88
N GLY A 178 15.61 10.34 -18.24
CA GLY A 178 14.97 9.15 -18.82
C GLY A 178 15.33 7.85 -18.11
N MET A 179 15.59 7.90 -16.81
CA MET A 179 15.98 6.72 -16.03
C MET A 179 14.89 5.65 -16.07
N ILE A 180 13.62 6.03 -15.88
CA ILE A 180 12.49 5.08 -15.88
C ILE A 180 11.98 4.70 -17.28
N ILE A 181 12.41 5.44 -18.31
CA ILE A 181 11.90 5.22 -19.67
C ILE A 181 12.52 3.92 -20.21
N PRO A 182 11.73 3.01 -20.82
CA PRO A 182 12.25 1.77 -21.38
C PRO A 182 13.35 2.01 -22.44
N LYS A 183 14.31 1.08 -22.52
CA LYS A 183 15.45 1.20 -23.45
C LYS A 183 15.04 1.26 -24.92
N GLU A 184 13.93 0.63 -25.31
CA GLU A 184 13.38 0.69 -26.68
C GLU A 184 12.98 2.11 -27.10
N TYR A 185 12.68 2.99 -26.13
CA TYR A 185 12.43 4.41 -26.34
C TYR A 185 13.67 5.27 -26.04
N GLY A 186 14.86 4.68 -25.89
CA GLY A 186 16.10 5.42 -25.64
C GLY A 186 16.32 5.87 -24.19
N GLY A 187 15.51 5.40 -23.24
CA GLY A 187 15.77 5.59 -21.82
C GLY A 187 16.74 4.56 -21.23
N LEU A 188 16.95 4.60 -19.92
CA LEU A 188 17.86 3.68 -19.22
C LEU A 188 17.16 2.41 -18.71
N GLY A 189 15.83 2.44 -18.56
CA GLY A 189 15.04 1.31 -18.05
C GLY A 189 15.44 0.88 -16.63
N PHE A 190 15.86 1.83 -15.81
CA PHE A 190 16.31 1.59 -14.43
C PHE A 190 15.17 1.21 -13.51
N THR A 191 15.50 0.38 -12.53
CA THR A 191 14.59 -0.03 -11.47
C THR A 191 14.27 1.13 -10.52
N ALA A 192 13.17 1.00 -9.77
CA ALA A 192 12.84 1.95 -8.71
C ALA A 192 13.96 2.08 -7.65
N MET A 193 14.72 1.00 -7.40
CA MET A 193 15.87 1.02 -6.51
C MET A 193 17.00 1.90 -7.06
N ALA A 194 17.35 1.74 -8.33
CA ALA A 194 18.36 2.58 -8.97
C ALA A 194 17.93 4.05 -9.03
N HIS A 195 16.66 4.32 -9.35
CA HIS A 195 16.13 5.68 -9.28
C HIS A 195 16.29 6.25 -7.86
N SER A 196 15.91 5.51 -6.81
CA SER A 196 16.06 5.93 -5.41
C SER A 196 17.53 6.24 -5.04
N GLU A 197 18.47 5.37 -5.39
CA GLU A 197 19.89 5.54 -5.10
C GLU A 197 20.53 6.73 -5.83
N VAL A 198 20.16 6.95 -7.11
CA VAL A 198 20.59 8.12 -7.87
C VAL A 198 20.11 9.41 -7.20
N ILE A 199 18.82 9.48 -6.87
CA ILE A 199 18.23 10.65 -6.22
C ILE A 199 18.84 10.88 -4.84
N MET A 200 19.01 9.84 -4.02
CA MET A 200 19.65 9.92 -2.71
C MET A 200 21.05 10.50 -2.82
N LYS A 201 21.88 10.01 -3.75
CA LYS A 201 23.23 10.52 -3.94
C LYS A 201 23.25 11.98 -4.38
N ILE A 202 22.43 12.38 -5.36
CA ILE A 202 22.36 13.79 -5.80
C ILE A 202 21.86 14.68 -4.66
N SER A 203 20.88 14.22 -3.87
CA SER A 203 20.31 14.96 -2.74
C SER A 203 21.34 15.33 -1.67
N SER A 204 22.33 14.46 -1.45
CA SER A 204 23.45 14.71 -0.51
C SER A 204 24.32 15.91 -0.92
N ARG A 205 24.23 16.33 -2.19
CA ARG A 205 25.03 17.40 -2.76
C ARG A 205 24.22 18.65 -3.10
N SER A 206 23.10 18.51 -3.80
CA SER A 206 22.30 19.63 -4.30
C SER A 206 20.83 19.27 -4.42
N LEU A 207 20.02 19.83 -3.53
CA LEU A 207 18.56 19.63 -3.53
C LEU A 207 17.88 20.13 -4.81
N PRO A 208 18.24 21.30 -5.41
CA PRO A 208 17.64 21.72 -6.67
C PRO A 208 17.90 20.73 -7.81
N ALA A 209 19.14 20.24 -7.98
CA ALA A 209 19.45 19.27 -9.03
C ALA A 209 18.77 17.93 -8.78
N CYS A 210 18.72 17.49 -7.52
CA CYS A 210 17.96 16.32 -7.10
C CYS A 210 16.50 16.42 -7.55
N ILE A 211 15.83 17.52 -7.25
CA ILE A 211 14.43 17.74 -7.63
C ILE A 211 14.26 17.82 -9.16
N SER A 212 15.18 18.50 -9.86
CA SER A 212 15.15 18.60 -11.32
C SER A 212 15.32 17.26 -12.04
N VAL A 213 16.07 16.32 -11.47
CA VAL A 213 16.21 14.95 -11.98
C VAL A 213 15.04 14.07 -11.52
N MET A 214 14.54 14.25 -10.30
CA MET A 214 13.48 13.42 -9.72
C MET A 214 12.14 13.61 -10.42
N VAL A 215 11.75 14.86 -10.72
CA VAL A 215 10.41 15.16 -11.26
C VAL A 215 10.16 14.43 -12.60
N PRO A 216 11.04 14.50 -13.61
CA PRO A 216 10.83 13.81 -14.88
C PRO A 216 10.74 12.28 -14.78
N ASN A 217 11.33 11.69 -13.74
CA ASN A 217 11.37 10.24 -13.49
C ASN A 217 10.34 9.71 -12.49
N SER A 218 9.41 10.56 -12.05
CA SER A 218 8.32 10.18 -11.15
C SER A 218 7.02 10.82 -11.63
N LEU A 219 6.76 12.05 -11.19
CA LEU A 219 5.54 12.80 -11.50
C LEU A 219 5.48 13.29 -12.96
N GLY A 220 6.56 13.14 -13.73
CA GLY A 220 6.61 13.51 -15.13
C GLY A 220 5.63 12.70 -15.99
N PRO A 221 5.26 13.21 -17.18
CA PRO A 221 4.35 12.53 -18.10
C PRO A 221 4.89 11.18 -18.58
N ALA A 222 6.19 10.90 -18.45
CA ALA A 222 6.80 9.63 -18.86
C ALA A 222 6.15 8.41 -18.18
N GLU A 223 5.98 8.44 -16.85
CA GLU A 223 5.36 7.33 -16.11
C GLU A 223 3.93 7.09 -16.59
N LEU A 224 3.12 8.16 -16.71
CA LEU A 224 1.75 8.08 -17.22
C LEU A 224 1.68 7.59 -18.66
N LEU A 225 2.60 8.01 -19.54
CA LEU A 225 2.66 7.57 -20.92
C LEU A 225 3.05 6.09 -21.04
N ILE A 226 3.96 5.60 -20.19
CA ILE A 226 4.36 4.19 -20.15
C ILE A 226 3.14 3.32 -19.80
N HIS A 227 2.38 3.70 -18.77
CA HIS A 227 1.25 2.91 -18.28
C HIS A 227 -0.02 3.07 -19.12
N TYR A 228 -0.34 4.27 -19.57
CA TYR A 228 -1.67 4.62 -20.11
C TYR A 228 -1.62 5.27 -21.50
N GLY A 229 -0.43 5.59 -22.01
CA GLY A 229 -0.27 6.21 -23.32
C GLY A 229 -0.64 5.24 -24.45
N THR A 230 -1.21 5.78 -25.53
CA THR A 230 -1.34 5.05 -26.79
C THR A 230 0.05 4.82 -27.40
N GLU A 231 0.19 3.81 -28.27
CA GLU A 231 1.46 3.54 -28.95
C GLU A 231 1.98 4.75 -29.74
N ALA A 232 1.08 5.51 -30.38
CA ALA A 232 1.44 6.75 -31.05
C ALA A 232 2.01 7.80 -30.09
N GLN A 233 1.41 7.95 -28.89
CA GLN A 233 1.91 8.86 -27.86
C GLN A 233 3.24 8.40 -27.28
N LYS A 234 3.43 7.10 -27.02
CA LYS A 234 4.68 6.54 -26.51
C LYS A 234 5.83 6.75 -27.50
N ASN A 235 5.62 6.36 -28.76
CA ASN A 235 6.58 6.51 -29.86
C ASN A 235 6.95 7.98 -30.11
N TYR A 236 6.02 8.90 -29.86
CA TYR A 236 6.25 10.34 -29.99
C TYR A 236 7.02 10.88 -28.76
N TRP A 237 6.46 10.75 -27.56
CA TRP A 237 6.94 11.49 -26.38
C TRP A 237 8.12 10.84 -25.67
N LEU A 238 8.13 9.51 -25.49
CA LEU A 238 9.13 8.85 -24.65
C LEU A 238 10.58 9.05 -25.16
N PRO A 239 10.88 8.94 -26.47
CA PRO A 239 12.23 9.21 -26.97
C PRO A 239 12.70 10.65 -26.74
N ARG A 240 11.79 11.62 -26.86
CA ARG A 240 12.12 13.03 -26.64
C ARG A 240 12.36 13.37 -25.18
N LEU A 241 11.56 12.78 -24.30
CA LEU A 241 11.73 12.91 -22.85
C LEU A 241 13.05 12.26 -22.40
N ALA A 242 13.35 11.05 -22.89
CA ALA A 242 14.59 10.35 -22.57
C ALA A 242 15.85 11.12 -23.01
N ALA A 243 15.79 11.74 -24.19
CA ALA A 243 16.87 12.57 -24.72
C ALA A 243 16.95 13.99 -24.10
N GLY A 244 16.00 14.37 -23.23
CA GLY A 244 15.93 15.71 -22.65
C GLY A 244 15.64 16.83 -23.66
N GLN A 245 15.11 16.47 -24.83
CA GLN A 245 14.61 17.43 -25.84
C GLN A 245 13.35 18.12 -25.33
N GLU A 246 12.50 17.35 -24.64
CA GLU A 246 11.33 17.86 -23.94
C GLU A 246 11.62 17.84 -22.44
N LEU A 247 11.41 18.98 -21.77
CA LEU A 247 11.55 19.06 -20.32
C LEU A 247 10.14 19.09 -19.69
N PRO A 248 9.77 18.05 -18.93
CA PRO A 248 8.43 17.97 -18.40
C PRO A 248 8.25 18.72 -17.07
N CYS A 249 7.02 19.16 -16.83
CA CYS A 249 6.53 19.50 -15.50
C CYS A 249 5.16 18.85 -15.24
N PHE A 250 4.71 18.87 -13.98
CA PHE A 250 3.42 18.30 -13.59
C PHE A 250 2.60 19.29 -12.77
N GLY A 251 1.47 19.72 -13.32
CA GLY A 251 0.57 20.71 -12.73
C GLY A 251 -0.69 20.07 -12.17
N LEU A 252 -0.66 19.73 -10.88
CA LEU A 252 -1.84 19.28 -10.13
C LEU A 252 -2.34 20.34 -9.15
N THR A 253 -1.45 20.81 -8.27
CA THR A 253 -1.76 21.76 -7.20
C THR A 253 -2.31 23.08 -7.74
N GLU A 254 -3.37 23.58 -7.10
CA GLU A 254 -4.03 24.85 -7.37
C GLU A 254 -3.90 25.79 -6.16
N PRO A 255 -4.23 27.09 -6.30
CA PRO A 255 -4.23 28.02 -5.18
C PRO A 255 -5.01 27.57 -3.94
N LEU A 256 -6.08 26.80 -4.13
CA LEU A 256 -7.00 26.34 -3.08
C LEU A 256 -7.09 24.81 -2.95
N ALA A 257 -6.37 24.04 -3.78
CA ALA A 257 -6.39 22.58 -3.77
C ALA A 257 -4.97 22.02 -3.80
N GLY A 258 -4.59 21.29 -2.74
CA GLY A 258 -3.27 20.70 -2.57
C GLY A 258 -3.37 19.26 -2.10
N SER A 259 -3.44 19.04 -0.78
CA SER A 259 -3.67 17.70 -0.20
C SER A 259 -5.01 17.10 -0.63
N ASP A 260 -6.06 17.93 -0.72
CA ASP A 260 -7.32 17.55 -1.32
C ASP A 260 -7.27 17.77 -2.84
N ALA A 261 -6.63 16.84 -3.55
CA ALA A 261 -6.51 16.90 -5.00
C ALA A 261 -7.86 16.75 -5.73
N GLY A 262 -8.91 16.27 -5.05
CA GLY A 262 -10.24 16.11 -5.63
C GLY A 262 -11.01 17.42 -5.79
N SER A 263 -10.61 18.48 -5.09
CA SER A 263 -11.26 19.80 -5.14
C SER A 263 -10.63 20.78 -6.14
N VAL A 264 -9.85 20.27 -7.11
CA VAL A 264 -9.36 21.09 -8.23
C VAL A 264 -10.53 21.72 -9.00
N THR A 265 -10.31 22.95 -9.44
CA THR A 265 -11.29 23.79 -10.15
C THR A 265 -10.95 23.97 -11.63
N SER A 266 -9.77 23.49 -12.06
CA SER A 266 -9.41 23.42 -13.47
C SER A 266 -10.46 22.65 -14.26
N SER A 267 -10.75 23.12 -15.48
CA SER A 267 -11.81 22.56 -16.33
C SER A 267 -11.33 22.35 -17.76
N GLY A 268 -11.87 21.32 -18.39
CA GLY A 268 -11.64 20.99 -19.79
C GLY A 268 -12.95 20.74 -20.51
N VAL A 269 -13.21 21.46 -21.59
CA VAL A 269 -14.38 21.26 -22.45
C VAL A 269 -13.92 20.66 -23.77
N VAL A 270 -14.39 19.46 -24.09
CA VAL A 270 -14.17 18.82 -25.38
C VAL A 270 -15.16 19.37 -26.40
N PHE A 271 -14.67 19.78 -27.56
CA PHE A 271 -15.50 20.35 -28.63
C PHE A 271 -14.92 19.99 -30.00
N LYS A 272 -15.69 20.20 -31.07
CA LYS A 272 -15.16 20.19 -32.45
C LYS A 272 -14.88 21.61 -32.88
N ASP A 273 -13.69 21.86 -33.42
CA ASP A 273 -13.32 23.17 -33.95
C ASP A 273 -14.04 23.48 -35.28
N ALA A 274 -13.74 24.63 -35.88
CA ALA A 274 -14.35 25.06 -37.15
C ALA A 274 -14.07 24.10 -38.33
N ASN A 275 -13.04 23.26 -38.22
CA ASN A 275 -12.67 22.25 -39.22
C ASN A 275 -13.24 20.86 -38.88
N GLY A 276 -14.02 20.75 -37.79
CA GLY A 276 -14.57 19.49 -37.31
C GLY A 276 -13.59 18.63 -36.50
N GLN A 277 -12.39 19.13 -36.19
CA GLN A 277 -11.37 18.42 -35.43
C GLN A 277 -11.71 18.40 -33.94
N LEU A 278 -11.64 17.22 -33.33
CA LEU A 278 -11.85 17.06 -31.89
C LEU A 278 -10.73 17.77 -31.13
N SER A 279 -11.11 18.72 -30.28
CA SER A 279 -10.23 19.61 -29.54
C SER A 279 -10.66 19.72 -28.08
N ILE A 280 -9.75 20.14 -27.21
CA ILE A 280 -10.05 20.44 -25.81
C ILE A 280 -9.70 21.89 -25.50
N ARG A 281 -10.62 22.62 -24.86
CA ARG A 281 -10.37 23.95 -24.30
C ARG A 281 -10.16 23.81 -22.81
N LEU A 282 -8.98 24.19 -22.34
CA LEU A 282 -8.57 24.09 -20.94
C LEU A 282 -8.61 25.46 -20.28
N ASN A 283 -9.15 25.55 -19.06
CA ASN A 283 -9.04 26.71 -18.20
C ASN A 283 -8.51 26.25 -16.84
N TRP A 284 -7.33 26.72 -16.45
CA TRP A 284 -6.60 26.19 -15.29
C TRP A 284 -5.72 27.26 -14.64
N ASN A 285 -5.45 27.08 -13.35
CA ASN A 285 -4.51 27.91 -12.58
C ASN A 285 -3.76 27.02 -11.59
N LYS A 286 -2.54 26.62 -11.97
CA LYS A 286 -1.69 25.74 -11.16
C LYS A 286 -0.64 26.52 -10.37
N ARG A 287 -0.27 26.02 -9.20
CA ARG A 287 0.66 26.63 -8.26
C ARG A 287 1.79 25.66 -7.90
N TRP A 288 2.99 26.21 -7.69
CA TRP A 288 4.19 25.46 -7.26
C TRP A 288 4.58 24.32 -8.22
N THR A 289 4.36 24.54 -9.51
CA THR A 289 4.74 23.60 -10.56
C THR A 289 6.25 23.64 -10.82
N THR A 290 6.96 22.67 -10.26
CA THR A 290 8.41 22.54 -10.44
C THR A 290 8.78 22.39 -11.93
N LEU A 291 9.86 23.04 -12.37
CA LEU A 291 10.32 23.14 -13.76
C LEU A 291 9.42 23.95 -14.72
N ALA A 292 8.24 24.42 -14.31
CA ALA A 292 7.31 25.12 -15.20
C ALA A 292 7.91 26.29 -16.02
N PRO A 293 8.80 27.15 -15.46
CA PRO A 293 9.38 28.26 -16.24
C PRO A 293 10.23 27.84 -17.45
N ILE A 294 10.69 26.59 -17.48
CA ILE A 294 11.57 26.03 -18.53
C ILE A 294 11.00 24.76 -19.17
N ALA A 295 9.76 24.40 -18.83
CA ALA A 295 9.11 23.20 -19.33
C ALA A 295 8.61 23.41 -20.76
N SER A 296 8.70 22.36 -21.57
CA SER A 296 8.17 22.32 -22.94
C SER A 296 6.93 21.42 -23.06
N VAL A 297 6.69 20.58 -22.06
CA VAL A 297 5.50 19.73 -21.94
C VAL A 297 5.00 19.71 -20.50
N ILE A 298 3.68 19.73 -20.33
CA ILE A 298 3.03 19.70 -19.02
C ILE A 298 2.11 18.48 -18.92
N GLY A 299 2.28 17.68 -17.88
CA GLY A 299 1.22 16.79 -17.38
C GLY A 299 0.23 17.61 -16.57
N LEU A 300 -0.99 17.75 -17.06
CA LEU A 300 -2.02 18.57 -16.41
C LEU A 300 -3.10 17.66 -15.82
N ALA A 301 -3.39 17.84 -14.53
CA ALA A 301 -4.44 17.15 -13.80
C ALA A 301 -5.59 18.10 -13.43
#